data_AF-A0A921BAD4-F1
#
_entry.id   AF-A0A921BAD4-F1
#
_cell.length_a   1.000
_cell.length_b   1.000
_cell.length_c   1.000
_cell.angle_alpha   90.00
_cell.angle_beta   90.00
_cell.angle_gamma   90.00
#
_symmetry.space_group_name_H-M   'P 1'
#
loop_
_entity.id
_entity.type
_entity.pdbx_description
1 polymer ?
#
loop_
_entity_poly.entity_id
_entity_poly.type
_entity_poly.pdbx_seq_one_letter_code
_entity_poly.pdbx_strand_id
1 'polypeptide(L)'
;MFLESFRAAEVGVYGSKLGLTPEFDRWSKHGILYKNFFANGFQTRHGQVATYCSLFPNYGAAVKEALHQEQFMCLPEYLKNLGYYTSWFFGSDANFDGQSTFLPKVGFDKIVDEFDFPNGAMKLGWGISDEDLFRKWETVLDSEPEPFFSSALTTTNHHPFEVPDNYRLQAGDSVTDRYRESLHYTDAMLGGFLKRISKKPWFKNTIIFVTADTSSYQNAEQHTNNYEEFVNLHSQVPLLILSGNTALGKNLRDLLSLNMPVKWIWHLQFWIFYVKNT
;
A
#
# COMPACT_ATOMS: atom_id res chain seq x y z
N MET A 1 -0.86 2.59 -3.27
CA MET A 1 -0.47 3.00 -1.91
C MET A 1 -0.23 1.76 -1.08
N PHE A 2 0.76 1.83 -0.19
CA PHE A 2 1.07 0.82 0.79
C PHE A 2 0.65 1.29 2.18
N LEU A 3 -0.10 0.43 2.86
CA LEU A 3 -0.45 0.58 4.27
C LEU A 3 0.53 -0.25 5.09
N GLU A 4 1.39 0.43 5.85
CA GLU A 4 2.39 -0.19 6.72
C GLU A 4 1.78 -1.25 7.64
N SER A 5 2.30 -2.47 7.59
CA SER A 5 1.94 -3.57 8.50
C SER A 5 0.42 -3.83 8.63
N PHE A 6 -0.36 -3.55 7.59
CA PHE A 6 -1.83 -3.63 7.60
C PHE A 6 -2.31 -5.04 7.22
N ARG A 7 -2.23 -5.97 8.17
CA ARG A 7 -2.52 -7.40 7.97
C ARG A 7 -4.02 -7.67 7.79
N ALA A 8 -4.36 -8.62 6.91
CA ALA A 8 -5.75 -8.94 6.59
C ALA A 8 -6.57 -9.49 7.79
N ALA A 9 -5.92 -10.12 8.77
CA ALA A 9 -6.59 -10.72 9.93
C ALA A 9 -7.32 -9.69 10.83
N GLU A 10 -6.89 -8.44 10.78
CA GLU A 10 -7.50 -7.30 11.49
C GLU A 10 -8.56 -6.57 10.65
N VAL A 11 -8.76 -6.96 9.39
CA VAL A 11 -9.67 -6.29 8.46
C VAL A 11 -11.06 -6.92 8.45
N GLY A 12 -12.12 -6.13 8.59
CA GLY A 12 -13.48 -6.64 8.79
C GLY A 12 -14.01 -7.43 7.59
N VAL A 13 -13.79 -6.96 6.35
CA VAL A 13 -14.19 -7.69 5.12
C VAL A 13 -13.44 -9.01 4.88
N TYR A 14 -12.36 -9.25 5.63
CA TYR A 14 -11.63 -10.53 5.69
C TYR A 14 -12.11 -11.43 6.84
N GLY A 15 -13.06 -10.97 7.66
CA GLY A 15 -13.70 -11.75 8.72
C GLY A 15 -13.34 -11.33 10.15
N SER A 16 -12.55 -10.27 10.32
CA SER A 16 -12.23 -9.74 11.64
C SER A 16 -13.47 -9.22 12.36
N LYS A 17 -13.57 -9.48 13.67
CA LYS A 17 -14.65 -8.98 14.54
C LYS A 17 -14.25 -7.78 15.38
N LEU A 18 -12.99 -7.34 15.26
CA LEU A 18 -12.43 -6.23 16.05
C LEU A 18 -13.04 -4.86 15.70
N GLY A 19 -13.59 -4.71 14.49
CA GLY A 19 -14.18 -3.45 14.04
C GLY A 19 -13.17 -2.31 13.80
N LEU A 20 -11.89 -2.64 13.57
CA LEU A 20 -10.81 -1.65 13.43
C LEU A 20 -10.79 -0.92 12.09
N THR A 21 -11.43 -1.48 11.06
CA THR A 21 -11.26 -1.02 9.66
C THR A 21 -12.56 -0.57 8.97
N PRO A 22 -13.41 0.25 9.61
CA PRO A 22 -14.70 0.63 9.05
C PRO A 22 -14.59 1.37 7.70
N GLU A 23 -13.51 2.12 7.46
CA GLU A 23 -13.33 2.87 6.23
C GLU A 23 -12.94 1.96 5.07
N PHE A 24 -11.95 1.08 5.26
CA PHE A 24 -11.56 0.07 4.27
C PHE A 24 -12.74 -0.84 3.91
N ASP A 25 -13.47 -1.32 4.93
CA ASP A 25 -14.65 -2.15 4.75
C ASP A 25 -15.72 -1.46 3.90
N ARG A 26 -15.95 -0.16 4.14
CA ARG A 26 -16.87 0.63 3.34
C ARG A 26 -16.39 0.79 1.91
N TRP A 27 -15.13 1.17 1.71
CA TRP A 27 -14.54 1.38 0.38
C TRP A 27 -14.44 0.10 -0.44
N SER A 28 -14.31 -1.06 0.19
CA SER A 28 -14.29 -2.37 -0.50
C SER A 28 -15.54 -2.62 -1.36
N LYS A 29 -16.68 -2.00 -0.99
CA LYS A 29 -17.96 -2.11 -1.71
C LYS A 29 -17.95 -1.35 -3.04
N HIS A 30 -16.97 -0.46 -3.24
CA HIS A 30 -16.86 0.41 -4.41
C HIS A 30 -15.81 -0.05 -5.42
N GLY A 31 -15.23 -1.25 -5.25
CA GLY A 31 -14.20 -1.77 -6.14
C GLY A 31 -14.11 -3.29 -6.19
N ILE A 32 -12.90 -3.77 -6.43
CA ILE A 32 -12.56 -5.20 -6.49
C ILE A 32 -11.66 -5.53 -5.31
N LEU A 33 -12.18 -6.39 -4.44
CA LEU A 33 -11.47 -6.91 -3.29
C LEU A 33 -10.89 -8.29 -3.61
N TYR A 34 -9.58 -8.44 -3.47
CA TYR A 34 -8.92 -9.73 -3.58
C TYR A 34 -8.76 -10.34 -2.19
N LYS A 35 -9.51 -11.41 -1.91
CA LYS A 35 -9.44 -12.09 -0.62
C LYS A 35 -8.18 -12.94 -0.46
N ASN A 36 -7.59 -13.42 -1.56
CA ASN A 36 -6.40 -14.26 -1.53
C ASN A 36 -5.22 -13.48 -2.12
N PHE A 37 -4.63 -12.59 -1.32
CA PHE A 37 -3.46 -11.80 -1.69
C PHE A 37 -2.46 -11.82 -0.53
N PHE A 38 -1.18 -12.02 -0.85
CA PHE A 38 -0.16 -12.35 0.13
C PHE A 38 1.11 -11.53 -0.10
N ALA A 39 1.70 -11.06 0.99
CA ALA A 39 2.96 -10.32 0.97
C ALA A 39 4.11 -11.20 0.46
N ASN A 40 5.03 -10.59 -0.30
CA ASN A 40 6.21 -11.26 -0.85
C ASN A 40 7.37 -11.36 0.15
N GLY A 41 7.14 -10.98 1.41
CA GLY A 41 8.13 -10.95 2.47
C GLY A 41 7.63 -10.20 3.70
N PHE A 42 8.49 -10.11 4.70
CA PHE A 42 8.16 -9.59 6.03
C PHE A 42 8.68 -8.16 6.27
N GLN A 43 9.21 -7.51 5.23
CA GLN A 43 9.77 -6.16 5.31
C GLN A 43 9.24 -5.31 4.17
N THR A 44 9.08 -4.01 4.41
CA THR A 44 8.65 -3.02 3.41
C THR A 44 9.43 -3.11 2.10
N ARG A 45 10.76 -3.26 2.16
CA ARG A 45 11.61 -3.42 0.96
C ARG A 45 11.22 -4.61 0.09
N HIS A 46 10.76 -5.71 0.69
CA HIS A 46 10.29 -6.90 -0.03
C HIS A 46 8.99 -6.59 -0.77
N GLY A 47 8.04 -5.97 -0.06
CA GLY A 47 6.79 -5.50 -0.62
C GLY A 47 6.99 -4.56 -1.80
N GLN A 48 7.85 -3.55 -1.64
CA GLN A 48 8.15 -2.58 -2.70
C GLN A 48 8.85 -3.20 -3.91
N VAL A 49 9.86 -4.05 -3.70
CA VAL A 49 10.58 -4.68 -4.83
C VAL A 49 9.64 -5.58 -5.62
N ALA A 50 8.90 -6.47 -4.95
CA ALA A 50 7.95 -7.35 -5.64
C ALA A 50 6.87 -6.52 -6.34
N THR A 51 6.31 -5.54 -5.61
CA THR A 51 5.22 -4.74 -6.13
C THR A 51 5.65 -3.72 -7.15
N TYR A 52 6.90 -3.26 -7.28
CA TYR A 52 7.28 -2.33 -8.37
C TYR A 52 7.98 -3.01 -9.52
N CYS A 53 8.75 -4.05 -9.23
CA CYS A 53 9.71 -4.60 -10.18
C CYS A 53 9.37 -6.00 -10.64
N SER A 54 8.32 -6.64 -10.10
CA SER A 54 8.00 -8.02 -10.48
C SER A 54 9.16 -8.97 -10.15
N LEU A 55 9.75 -8.82 -8.97
CA LEU A 55 10.89 -9.62 -8.56
C LEU A 55 10.64 -10.24 -7.19
N PHE A 56 10.96 -11.52 -7.06
CA PHE A 56 10.96 -12.14 -5.76
C PHE A 56 12.09 -11.53 -4.93
N PRO A 57 11.82 -11.08 -3.70
CA PRO A 57 12.83 -10.39 -2.90
C PRO A 57 13.77 -11.38 -2.17
N ASN A 58 14.50 -12.19 -2.95
CA ASN A 58 15.34 -13.32 -2.49
C ASN A 58 16.62 -12.92 -1.72
N TYR A 59 16.90 -11.63 -1.57
CA TYR A 59 18.13 -11.12 -0.98
C TYR A 59 17.98 -10.66 0.49
N GLY A 60 16.86 -11.01 1.14
CA GLY A 60 16.61 -10.63 2.52
C GLY A 60 16.68 -9.11 2.70
N ALA A 61 17.37 -8.65 3.75
CA ALA A 61 17.54 -7.22 3.98
C ALA A 61 18.28 -6.52 2.82
N ALA A 62 19.24 -7.15 2.15
CA ALA A 62 20.05 -6.49 1.14
C ALA A 62 19.35 -6.29 -0.23
N VAL A 63 18.04 -6.56 -0.37
CA VAL A 63 17.38 -6.65 -1.68
C VAL A 63 17.53 -5.43 -2.57
N LYS A 64 17.39 -4.21 -2.04
CA LYS A 64 17.51 -3.00 -2.85
C LYS A 64 18.96 -2.74 -3.27
N GLU A 65 19.92 -3.04 -2.40
CA GLU A 65 21.34 -2.88 -2.67
C GLU A 65 21.84 -3.93 -3.67
N ALA A 66 21.46 -5.19 -3.49
CA ALA A 66 21.77 -6.27 -4.42
C ALA A 66 21.20 -5.98 -5.81
N LEU A 67 19.93 -5.59 -5.88
CA LEU A 67 19.30 -5.20 -7.13
C LEU A 67 19.82 -3.85 -7.66
N HIS A 68 20.54 -3.04 -6.87
CA HIS A 68 21.13 -1.81 -7.39
C HIS A 68 22.23 -2.06 -8.45
N GLN A 69 22.82 -3.25 -8.49
CA GLN A 69 23.84 -3.59 -9.49
C GLN A 69 23.28 -4.22 -10.77
N GLU A 70 22.02 -4.65 -10.76
CA GLU A 70 21.41 -5.39 -11.87
C GLU A 70 20.65 -4.48 -12.85
N GLN A 71 20.50 -4.91 -14.11
CA GLN A 71 19.66 -4.22 -15.09
C GLN A 71 18.31 -4.94 -15.22
N PHE A 72 17.24 -4.27 -14.80
CA PHE A 72 15.85 -4.72 -14.94
C PHE A 72 14.94 -3.51 -15.07
N MET A 73 13.79 -3.71 -15.70
CA MET A 73 12.77 -2.67 -15.84
C MET A 73 11.67 -2.90 -14.80
N CYS A 74 11.34 -1.85 -14.05
CA CYS A 74 10.21 -1.86 -13.13
C CYS A 74 9.03 -1.07 -13.71
N LEU A 75 7.86 -1.16 -13.07
CA LEU A 75 6.69 -0.40 -13.48
C LEU A 75 6.96 1.10 -13.60
N PRO A 76 7.56 1.80 -12.61
CA PRO A 76 7.66 3.26 -12.69
C PRO A 76 8.44 3.68 -13.96
N GLU A 77 9.56 3.03 -14.24
CA GLU A 77 10.33 3.23 -15.48
C GLU A 77 9.50 2.89 -16.74
N TYR A 78 8.77 1.77 -16.73
CA TYR A 78 7.91 1.39 -17.85
C TYR A 78 6.83 2.45 -18.12
N LEU A 79 6.15 2.95 -17.10
CA LEU A 79 5.12 3.99 -17.21
C LEU A 79 5.71 5.33 -17.63
N LYS A 80 6.89 5.67 -17.10
CA LYS A 80 7.64 6.85 -17.52
C LYS A 80 7.95 6.82 -19.02
N ASN A 81 8.37 5.66 -19.55
CA ASN A 81 8.57 5.47 -21.00
C ASN A 81 7.28 5.60 -21.82
N LEU A 82 6.11 5.44 -21.20
CA LEU A 82 4.79 5.71 -21.80
C LEU A 82 4.31 7.17 -21.59
N GLY A 83 5.15 8.04 -21.03
CA GLY A 83 4.85 9.45 -20.82
C GLY A 83 4.17 9.78 -19.48
N TYR A 84 4.18 8.87 -18.51
CA TYR A 84 3.67 9.16 -17.17
C TYR A 84 4.70 9.90 -16.33
N TYR A 85 4.26 10.89 -15.55
CA TYR A 85 5.07 11.43 -14.46
C TYR A 85 5.03 10.49 -13.26
N THR A 86 6.16 10.21 -12.62
CA THR A 86 6.25 9.23 -11.53
C THR A 86 6.66 9.86 -10.19
N SER A 87 5.88 9.63 -9.14
CA SER A 87 6.17 10.20 -7.81
C SER A 87 6.01 9.20 -6.68
N TRP A 88 6.81 9.35 -5.63
CA TRP A 88 6.78 8.53 -4.44
C TRP A 88 6.78 9.38 -3.16
N PHE A 89 5.95 8.99 -2.18
CA PHE A 89 5.73 9.76 -0.94
C PHE A 89 5.96 8.91 0.31
N PHE A 90 6.62 9.50 1.30
CA PHE A 90 6.92 8.85 2.58
C PHE A 90 7.03 9.86 3.71
N GLY A 91 6.59 9.44 4.90
CA GLY A 91 6.60 10.29 6.09
C GLY A 91 7.94 10.35 6.83
N SER A 92 8.95 9.59 6.42
CA SER A 92 10.27 9.56 7.06
C SER A 92 11.38 9.83 6.04
N ASP A 93 12.63 9.94 6.47
CA ASP A 93 13.81 10.09 5.60
C ASP A 93 13.89 8.96 4.55
N ALA A 94 13.87 9.32 3.26
CA ALA A 94 13.99 8.36 2.17
C ALA A 94 15.39 7.71 2.07
N ASN A 95 16.41 8.22 2.75
CA ASN A 95 17.70 7.51 2.84
C ASN A 95 17.59 6.23 3.65
N PHE A 96 16.63 6.13 4.56
CA PHE A 96 16.35 4.89 5.28
C PHE A 96 16.03 3.77 4.29
N ASP A 97 16.61 2.60 4.51
CA ASP A 97 16.37 1.42 3.65
C ASP A 97 16.68 1.69 2.15
N GLY A 98 17.64 2.58 1.88
CA GLY A 98 18.15 2.86 0.53
C GLY A 98 17.09 3.31 -0.48
N GLN A 99 15.96 3.89 -0.05
CA GLN A 99 14.89 4.30 -0.96
C GLN A 99 15.37 5.42 -1.89
N SER A 100 16.13 6.37 -1.36
CA SER A 100 16.68 7.52 -2.10
C SER A 100 17.60 7.09 -3.26
N THR A 101 18.21 5.91 -3.16
CA THR A 101 19.04 5.34 -4.22
C THR A 101 18.27 4.38 -5.13
N PHE A 102 17.35 3.58 -4.56
CA PHE A 102 16.59 2.57 -5.30
C PHE A 102 15.47 3.16 -6.14
N LEU A 103 14.68 4.08 -5.59
CA LEU A 103 13.49 4.62 -6.25
C LEU A 103 13.80 5.39 -7.54
N PRO A 104 14.82 6.27 -7.60
CA PRO A 104 15.17 6.94 -8.85
C PRO A 104 15.67 5.95 -9.90
N LYS A 105 16.44 4.93 -9.47
CA LYS A 105 16.93 3.86 -10.35
C LYS A 105 15.77 3.13 -11.04
N VAL A 106 14.67 2.85 -10.34
CA VAL A 106 13.52 2.11 -10.89
C VAL A 106 12.48 3.00 -11.58
N GLY A 107 12.82 4.27 -11.78
CA GLY A 107 12.08 5.20 -12.64
C GLY A 107 11.11 6.14 -11.94
N PHE A 108 11.26 6.41 -10.64
CA PHE A 108 10.55 7.50 -9.97
C PHE A 108 11.23 8.86 -10.25
N ASP A 109 10.49 9.83 -10.79
CA ASP A 109 10.97 11.19 -11.07
C ASP A 109 11.05 12.07 -9.82
N LYS A 110 10.15 11.83 -8.87
CA LYS A 110 10.03 12.63 -7.65
C LYS A 110 9.93 11.75 -6.42
N ILE A 111 10.69 12.10 -5.41
CA ILE A 111 10.58 11.58 -4.05
C ILE A 111 10.16 12.75 -3.17
N VAL A 112 9.14 12.54 -2.34
CA VAL A 112 8.68 13.45 -1.30
C VAL A 112 8.85 12.72 0.02
N ASP A 113 9.72 13.24 0.88
CA ASP A 113 10.04 12.63 2.18
C ASP A 113 9.85 13.62 3.33
N GLU A 114 10.25 13.26 4.56
CA GLU A 114 10.00 14.08 5.74
C GLU A 114 10.51 15.53 5.65
N PHE A 115 11.53 15.80 4.81
CA PHE A 115 12.11 17.12 4.65
C PHE A 115 11.27 18.05 3.77
N ASP A 116 10.28 17.51 3.04
CA ASP A 116 9.35 18.26 2.20
C ASP A 116 8.07 18.69 2.93
N PHE A 117 7.92 18.35 4.20
CA PHE A 117 6.77 18.69 5.03
C PHE A 117 6.97 20.02 5.76
N PRO A 118 5.89 20.79 6.03
CA PRO A 118 6.01 22.04 6.77
C PRO A 118 6.47 21.78 8.22
N ASN A 119 7.14 22.75 8.83
CA ASN A 119 7.70 22.69 10.20
C ASN A 119 6.66 22.42 11.34
N GLY A 120 5.37 22.29 11.02
CA GLY A 120 4.30 21.96 11.97
C GLY A 120 3.55 20.67 11.65
N ALA A 121 4.01 19.88 10.69
CA ALA A 121 3.45 18.56 10.44
C ALA A 121 3.63 17.66 11.67
N MET A 122 2.55 16.97 12.06
CA MET A 122 2.53 16.08 13.21
C MET A 122 3.42 14.88 12.95
N LYS A 123 4.33 14.60 13.88
CA LYS A 123 5.16 13.39 13.90
C LYS A 123 4.58 12.38 14.88
N LEU A 124 4.54 11.11 14.48
CA LEU A 124 4.13 9.96 15.27
C LEU A 124 5.14 8.84 15.04
N GLY A 125 5.77 8.35 16.11
CA GLY A 125 6.76 7.28 16.03
C GLY A 125 7.89 7.58 15.03
N TRP A 126 7.89 6.87 13.90
CA TRP A 126 8.97 6.90 12.91
C TRP A 126 8.94 8.07 11.92
N GLY A 127 7.89 8.89 11.89
CA GLY A 127 7.82 9.97 10.90
C GLY A 127 6.59 10.85 11.00
N ILE A 128 6.32 11.57 9.92
CA ILE A 128 5.09 12.33 9.72
C ILE A 128 3.89 11.38 9.81
N SER A 129 2.83 11.85 10.47
CA SER A 129 1.58 11.12 10.62
C SER A 129 0.91 10.80 9.28
N ASP A 130 0.13 9.72 9.24
CA ASP A 130 -0.58 9.33 8.00
C ASP A 130 -1.56 10.42 7.54
N GLU A 131 -2.13 11.20 8.46
CA GLU A 131 -3.00 12.33 8.12
C GLU A 131 -2.27 13.36 7.26
N ASP A 132 -1.11 13.81 7.74
CA ASP A 132 -0.31 14.84 7.07
C ASP A 132 0.34 14.31 5.80
N LEU A 133 0.79 13.05 5.80
CA LEU A 133 1.23 12.35 4.58
C LEU A 133 0.14 12.40 3.51
N PHE A 134 -1.08 11.99 3.83
CA PHE A 134 -2.18 11.99 2.87
C PHE A 134 -2.61 13.40 2.43
N ARG A 135 -2.56 14.39 3.32
CA ARG A 135 -2.83 15.80 2.96
C ARG A 135 -1.78 16.35 2.00
N LYS A 136 -0.50 16.11 2.27
CA LYS A 136 0.60 16.50 1.38
C LYS A 136 0.49 15.80 0.04
N TRP A 137 0.25 14.49 0.05
CA TRP A 137 0.13 13.69 -1.16
C TRP A 137 -1.00 14.20 -2.06
N GLU A 138 -2.20 14.40 -1.49
CA GLU A 138 -3.33 15.01 -2.19
C GLU A 138 -2.96 16.36 -2.83
N THR A 139 -2.28 17.22 -2.07
CA THR A 139 -1.91 18.58 -2.52
C THR A 139 -0.94 18.54 -3.69
N VAL A 140 0.02 17.61 -3.67
CA VAL A 140 0.99 17.48 -4.76
C VAL A 140 0.30 16.91 -6.00
N LEU A 141 -0.54 15.88 -5.86
CA LEU A 141 -1.29 15.27 -6.96
C LEU A 141 -2.15 16.28 -7.74
N ASP A 142 -2.72 17.29 -7.07
CA ASP A 142 -3.49 18.36 -7.72
C ASP A 142 -2.67 19.19 -8.73
N SER A 143 -1.35 19.10 -8.68
CA SER A 143 -0.41 19.83 -9.53
C SER A 143 0.52 18.93 -10.36
N GLU A 144 0.38 17.61 -10.27
CA GLU A 144 1.23 16.69 -11.03
C GLU A 144 0.84 16.67 -12.52
N PRO A 145 1.82 16.56 -13.45
CA PRO A 145 1.53 16.37 -14.85
C PRO A 145 0.72 15.09 -15.09
N GLU A 146 -0.42 15.19 -15.80
CA GLU A 146 -1.19 14.03 -16.25
C GLU A 146 -0.65 13.50 -17.59
N PRO A 147 -0.56 12.17 -17.80
CA PRO A 147 -0.90 11.12 -16.83
C PRO A 147 0.20 10.94 -15.77
N PHE A 148 -0.18 10.48 -14.57
CA PHE A 148 0.76 10.24 -13.48
C PHE A 148 0.65 8.83 -12.91
N PHE A 149 1.76 8.33 -12.39
CA PHE A 149 1.83 7.18 -11.51
C PHE A 149 2.42 7.61 -10.18
N SER A 150 1.61 7.57 -9.14
CA SER A 150 2.01 8.01 -7.82
C SER A 150 1.81 6.92 -6.79
N SER A 151 2.76 6.80 -5.87
CA SER A 151 2.69 5.82 -4.79
C SER A 151 3.10 6.46 -3.46
N ALA A 152 2.52 5.98 -2.37
CA ALA A 152 2.85 6.41 -1.03
C ALA A 152 2.95 5.21 -0.10
N LEU A 153 3.75 5.34 0.95
CA LEU A 153 3.90 4.39 2.04
C LEU A 153 3.55 5.10 3.35
N THR A 154 2.53 4.60 4.06
CA THR A 154 2.18 5.10 5.40
C THR A 154 3.24 4.70 6.43
N THR A 155 3.23 5.32 7.61
CA THR A 155 4.28 5.15 8.63
C THR A 155 3.72 4.93 10.02
N THR A 156 2.50 5.40 10.30
CA THR A 156 1.97 5.46 11.67
C THR A 156 1.74 4.07 12.29
N ASN A 157 1.37 3.08 11.47
CA ASN A 157 1.18 1.70 11.91
C ASN A 157 2.50 0.90 12.05
N HIS A 158 3.63 1.59 12.20
CA HIS A 158 4.91 1.02 12.56
C HIS A 158 5.16 1.13 14.07
N HIS A 159 5.91 0.20 14.66
CA HIS A 159 6.28 0.27 16.07
C HIS A 159 6.98 1.61 16.39
N PRO A 160 6.72 2.30 17.51
CA PRO A 160 5.99 1.86 18.71
C PRO A 160 4.46 2.06 18.66
N PHE A 161 3.88 2.29 17.48
CA PHE A 161 2.43 2.41 17.23
C PHE A 161 1.80 3.61 17.95
N GLU A 162 2.39 4.79 17.74
CA GLU A 162 1.90 6.04 18.32
C GLU A 162 0.73 6.60 17.53
N VAL A 163 -0.33 6.98 18.24
CA VAL A 163 -1.51 7.66 17.67
C VAL A 163 -1.87 8.88 18.51
N PRO A 164 -2.58 9.87 17.94
CA PRO A 164 -3.14 10.98 18.70
C PRO A 164 -4.10 10.47 19.79
N ASP A 165 -4.21 11.20 20.91
CA ASP A 165 -5.01 10.78 22.07
C ASP A 165 -6.47 10.47 21.73
N ASN A 166 -7.06 11.21 20.79
CA ASN A 166 -8.45 11.00 20.36
C ASN A 166 -8.67 9.75 19.48
N TYR A 167 -7.60 9.01 19.16
CA TYR A 167 -7.64 7.73 18.45
C TYR A 167 -7.25 6.53 19.32
N ARG A 168 -6.98 6.75 20.62
CA ARG A 168 -6.77 5.66 21.59
C ARG A 168 -8.06 4.85 21.74
N LEU A 169 -7.95 3.52 21.63
CA LEU A 169 -9.05 2.59 21.83
C LEU A 169 -9.22 2.21 23.31
N GLN A 170 -8.21 2.50 24.15
CA GLN A 170 -8.22 2.21 25.59
C GLN A 170 -8.46 0.72 25.90
N ALA A 171 -8.08 -0.16 24.97
CA ALA A 171 -8.19 -1.62 25.11
C ALA A 171 -7.09 -2.22 26.02
N GLY A 172 -6.03 -1.45 26.29
CA GLY A 172 -4.86 -1.84 27.05
C GLY A 172 -3.59 -1.16 26.51
N ASP A 173 -2.45 -1.41 27.16
CA ASP A 173 -1.15 -0.83 26.80
C ASP A 173 -0.18 -1.86 26.20
N SER A 174 -0.66 -3.07 25.89
CA SER A 174 0.20 -4.07 25.25
C SER A 174 0.66 -3.60 23.86
N VAL A 175 1.74 -4.20 23.34
CA VAL A 175 2.20 -3.90 21.98
C VAL A 175 1.11 -4.23 20.95
N THR A 176 0.34 -5.29 21.18
CA THR A 176 -0.79 -5.67 20.31
C THR A 176 -1.94 -4.69 20.39
N ASP A 177 -2.26 -4.14 21.57
CA ASP A 177 -3.30 -3.12 21.71
C ASP A 177 -2.91 -1.85 20.95
N ARG A 178 -1.68 -1.36 21.14
CA ARG A 178 -1.18 -0.19 20.42
C ARG A 178 -1.14 -0.40 18.90
N TYR A 179 -0.76 -1.59 18.43
CA TYR A 179 -0.85 -1.95 17.01
C TYR A 179 -2.29 -1.84 16.47
N ARG A 180 -3.28 -2.31 17.24
CA ARG A 180 -4.69 -2.21 16.83
C ARG A 180 -5.17 -0.75 16.81
N GLU A 181 -4.70 0.07 17.76
CA GLU A 181 -4.96 1.52 17.78
C GLU A 181 -4.37 2.21 16.54
N SER A 182 -3.11 1.94 16.21
CA SER A 182 -2.46 2.52 15.01
C SER A 182 -3.09 2.04 13.72
N LEU A 183 -3.49 0.77 13.64
CA LEU A 183 -4.20 0.23 12.48
C LEU A 183 -5.56 0.92 12.29
N HIS A 184 -6.30 1.16 13.38
CA HIS A 184 -7.56 1.90 13.34
C HIS A 184 -7.37 3.36 12.90
N TYR A 185 -6.32 4.02 13.39
CA TYR A 185 -5.95 5.36 12.95
C TYR A 185 -5.62 5.41 11.45
N THR A 186 -4.76 4.50 10.97
CA THR A 186 -4.39 4.44 9.54
C THR A 186 -5.63 4.20 8.66
N ASP A 187 -6.57 3.34 9.08
CA ASP A 187 -7.85 3.14 8.37
C ASP A 187 -8.68 4.43 8.30
N ALA A 188 -8.83 5.15 9.42
CA ALA A 188 -9.52 6.43 9.46
C ALA A 188 -8.90 7.46 8.49
N MET A 189 -7.57 7.53 8.45
CA MET A 189 -6.83 8.45 7.59
C MET A 189 -6.96 8.08 6.11
N LEU A 190 -6.90 6.78 5.79
CA LEU A 190 -7.18 6.26 4.46
C LEU A 190 -8.59 6.66 3.99
N GLY A 191 -9.59 6.47 4.85
CA GLY A 191 -10.97 6.81 4.56
C GLY A 191 -11.17 8.29 4.25
N GLY A 192 -10.57 9.15 5.06
CA GLY A 192 -10.53 10.60 4.85
C GLY A 192 -9.86 10.98 3.53
N PHE A 193 -8.70 10.39 3.23
CA PHE A 193 -7.98 10.59 1.98
C PHE A 193 -8.82 10.20 0.76
N LEU A 194 -9.31 8.96 0.71
CA LEU A 194 -10.14 8.46 -0.38
C LEU A 194 -11.39 9.33 -0.60
N LYS A 195 -12.03 9.79 0.48
CA LYS A 195 -13.18 10.71 0.42
C LYS A 195 -12.81 12.06 -0.18
N ARG A 196 -11.64 12.63 0.15
CA ARG A 196 -11.19 13.91 -0.41
C ARG A 196 -10.81 13.78 -1.88
N ILE A 197 -9.98 12.80 -2.23
CA ILE A 197 -9.54 12.61 -3.61
C ILE A 197 -10.69 12.24 -4.54
N SER A 198 -11.74 11.55 -4.04
CA SER A 198 -12.92 11.20 -4.87
C SER A 198 -13.65 12.40 -5.48
N LYS A 199 -13.38 13.61 -4.96
CA LYS A 199 -13.97 14.86 -5.43
C LYS A 199 -13.05 15.64 -6.38
N LYS A 200 -11.84 15.13 -6.64
CA LYS A 200 -10.86 15.83 -7.48
C LYS A 200 -11.14 15.60 -8.97
N PRO A 201 -10.81 16.57 -9.85
CA PRO A 201 -11.06 16.43 -11.29
C PRO A 201 -10.37 15.22 -11.95
N TRP A 202 -9.15 14.91 -11.50
CA TRP A 202 -8.32 13.82 -12.02
C TRP A 202 -8.84 12.43 -11.60
N PHE A 203 -9.55 12.33 -10.48
CA PHE A 203 -9.96 11.05 -9.88
C PHE A 203 -10.75 10.16 -10.83
N LYS A 204 -11.63 10.74 -11.66
CA LYS A 204 -12.45 10.00 -12.63
C LYS A 204 -11.63 9.16 -13.61
N ASN A 205 -10.37 9.51 -13.84
CA ASN A 205 -9.44 8.83 -14.74
C ASN A 205 -8.36 8.04 -13.99
N THR A 206 -8.56 7.77 -12.69
CA THR A 206 -7.55 7.13 -11.83
C THR A 206 -7.98 5.72 -11.44
N ILE A 207 -7.02 4.79 -11.45
CA ILE A 207 -7.12 3.48 -10.80
C ILE A 207 -6.26 3.56 -9.53
N ILE A 208 -6.83 3.10 -8.41
CA ILE A 208 -6.16 3.16 -7.11
C ILE A 208 -5.99 1.74 -6.59
N PHE A 209 -4.76 1.39 -6.26
CA PHE A 209 -4.41 0.16 -5.58
C PHE A 209 -4.14 0.47 -4.11
N VAL A 210 -4.91 -0.14 -3.22
CA VAL A 210 -4.70 -0.09 -1.76
C VAL A 210 -4.29 -1.49 -1.30
N THR A 211 -3.06 -1.61 -0.81
CA THR A 211 -2.50 -2.85 -0.28
C THR A 211 -1.62 -2.56 0.92
N ALA A 212 -1.22 -3.59 1.68
CA ALA A 212 -0.12 -3.48 2.62
C ALA A 212 1.23 -3.74 1.94
N ASP A 213 2.31 -3.20 2.51
CA ASP A 213 3.68 -3.52 2.13
C ASP A 213 4.09 -4.92 2.63
N THR A 214 3.67 -5.24 3.85
CA THR A 214 3.84 -6.53 4.50
C THR A 214 2.71 -6.80 5.49
N SER A 215 2.69 -8.01 6.03
CA SER A 215 1.82 -8.42 7.13
C SER A 215 2.41 -7.97 8.47
N SER A 216 1.71 -8.28 9.57
CA SER A 216 2.15 -7.95 10.92
C SER A 216 2.65 -9.18 11.67
N TYR A 217 3.71 -8.98 12.46
CA TYR A 217 4.27 -9.96 13.40
C TYR A 217 3.58 -9.89 14.78
N GLN A 218 2.58 -9.02 14.97
CA GLN A 218 1.81 -8.94 16.21
C GLN A 218 0.82 -10.10 16.36
N ASN A 219 0.45 -10.42 17.59
CA ASN A 219 -0.50 -11.49 17.88
C ASN A 219 -1.86 -11.21 17.21
N ALA A 220 -2.35 -12.17 16.42
CA ALA A 220 -3.71 -12.13 15.89
C ALA A 220 -4.72 -12.64 16.92
N GLU A 221 -6.00 -12.29 16.77
CA GLU A 221 -7.08 -12.97 17.51
C GLU A 221 -7.28 -14.42 17.06
N GLN A 222 -6.92 -14.70 15.82
CA GLN A 222 -7.12 -16.00 15.18
C GLN A 222 -6.03 -16.96 15.64
N HIS A 223 -6.45 -18.12 16.13
CA HIS A 223 -5.54 -19.24 16.40
C HIS A 223 -5.42 -20.10 15.15
N THR A 224 -4.22 -20.65 14.93
CA THR A 224 -3.92 -21.51 13.78
C THR A 224 -3.66 -22.93 14.25
N ASN A 225 -4.22 -23.90 13.55
CA ASN A 225 -4.17 -25.32 13.93
C ASN A 225 -3.10 -26.09 13.13
N ASN A 226 -2.62 -25.51 12.03
CA ASN A 226 -1.63 -26.09 11.15
C ASN A 226 -0.74 -25.02 10.52
N TYR A 227 0.31 -25.47 9.83
CA TYR A 227 1.30 -24.59 9.21
C TYR A 227 0.72 -23.72 8.09
N GLU A 228 -0.23 -24.22 7.31
CA GLU A 228 -0.86 -23.46 6.22
C GLU A 228 -1.68 -22.29 6.77
N GLU A 229 -2.48 -22.53 7.82
CA GLU A 229 -3.20 -21.49 8.55
C GLU A 229 -2.24 -20.47 9.16
N PHE A 230 -1.11 -20.92 9.73
CA PHE A 230 -0.07 -20.03 10.24
C PHE A 230 0.51 -19.13 9.15
N VAL A 231 0.88 -19.69 8.00
CA VAL A 231 1.44 -18.93 6.87
C VAL A 231 0.40 -17.95 6.34
N ASN A 232 -0.83 -18.40 6.11
CA ASN A 232 -1.91 -17.53 5.61
C ASN A 232 -2.15 -16.37 6.56
N LEU A 233 -2.29 -16.64 7.86
CA LEU A 233 -2.49 -15.61 8.87
C LEU A 233 -1.37 -14.57 8.84
N HIS A 234 -0.11 -14.99 8.74
CA HIS A 234 1.06 -14.10 8.85
C HIS A 234 1.54 -13.54 7.51
N SER A 235 0.92 -13.87 6.38
CA SER A 235 1.32 -13.34 5.07
C SER A 235 0.17 -12.70 4.28
N GLN A 236 -1.08 -12.97 4.62
CA GLN A 236 -2.23 -12.40 3.92
C GLN A 236 -2.36 -10.90 4.20
N VAL A 237 -2.41 -10.12 3.13
CA VAL A 237 -2.56 -8.67 3.17
C VAL A 237 -3.72 -8.26 2.27
N PRO A 238 -4.42 -7.16 2.59
CA PRO A 238 -5.54 -6.74 1.77
C PRO A 238 -5.06 -6.26 0.40
N LEU A 239 -5.86 -6.49 -0.63
CA LEU A 239 -5.73 -5.80 -1.91
C LEU A 239 -7.10 -5.34 -2.37
N LEU A 240 -7.26 -4.02 -2.44
CA LEU A 240 -8.44 -3.34 -2.95
C LEU A 240 -8.06 -2.50 -4.16
N ILE A 241 -8.71 -2.78 -5.29
CA ILE A 241 -8.61 -1.97 -6.51
C ILE A 241 -9.87 -1.13 -6.63
N LEU A 242 -9.69 0.19 -6.64
CA LEU A 242 -10.74 1.18 -6.88
C LEU A 242 -10.54 1.83 -8.25
N SER A 243 -11.63 2.35 -8.82
CA SER A 243 -11.58 3.21 -10.01
C SER A 243 -12.48 4.41 -9.78
N GLY A 244 -12.02 5.60 -10.16
CA GLY A 244 -12.88 6.78 -10.13
C GLY A 244 -13.91 6.81 -11.26
N ASN A 245 -13.80 5.93 -12.25
CA ASN A 245 -14.84 5.70 -13.24
C ASN A 245 -15.73 4.52 -12.79
N THR A 246 -16.95 4.83 -12.38
CA THR A 246 -17.93 3.85 -11.89
C THR A 246 -18.38 2.85 -12.97
N ALA A 247 -18.31 3.22 -14.26
CA ALA A 247 -18.59 2.31 -15.36
C ALA A 247 -17.44 1.32 -15.58
N LEU A 248 -16.19 1.79 -15.43
CA LEU A 248 -15.04 0.90 -15.33
C LEU A 248 -15.17 0.01 -14.09
N GLY A 249 -15.62 0.47 -12.93
CA GLY A 249 -15.78 -0.40 -11.74
C GLY A 249 -16.66 -1.64 -11.95
N LYS A 250 -17.76 -1.53 -12.73
CA LYS A 250 -18.58 -2.68 -13.13
C LYS A 250 -17.88 -3.54 -14.18
N ASN A 251 -17.34 -2.91 -15.22
CA ASN A 251 -16.65 -3.61 -16.29
C ASN A 251 -15.28 -4.16 -15.86
N LEU A 252 -14.66 -3.69 -14.78
CA LEU A 252 -13.35 -4.12 -14.29
C LEU A 252 -13.47 -5.49 -13.65
N ARG A 253 -14.60 -5.76 -12.97
CA ARG A 253 -14.94 -7.11 -12.50
C ARG A 253 -15.04 -8.03 -13.71
N ASP A 254 -15.80 -7.62 -14.73
CA ASP A 254 -16.02 -8.38 -15.96
C ASP A 254 -14.75 -8.55 -16.81
N LEU A 255 -13.90 -7.52 -16.93
CA LEU A 255 -12.64 -7.52 -17.69
C LEU A 255 -11.61 -8.44 -17.02
N LEU A 256 -11.61 -8.47 -15.68
CA LEU A 256 -10.75 -9.36 -14.89
C LEU A 256 -11.36 -10.76 -14.71
N SER A 257 -12.69 -10.95 -14.89
CA SER A 257 -13.37 -12.25 -14.73
C SER A 257 -13.65 -13.00 -16.04
N LEU A 258 -13.85 -12.33 -17.18
CA LEU A 258 -14.22 -12.96 -18.46
C LEU A 258 -13.03 -13.43 -19.31
N ASN A 259 -11.79 -13.06 -18.97
CA ASN A 259 -10.60 -13.42 -19.76
C ASN A 259 -9.46 -14.07 -18.96
N MET A 260 -9.71 -14.53 -17.74
CA MET A 260 -8.65 -15.11 -16.90
C MET A 260 -8.94 -16.57 -16.46
N PRO A 261 -8.64 -17.59 -17.29
CA PRO A 261 -8.74 -19.00 -16.88
C PRO A 261 -7.80 -19.41 -15.73
N VAL A 262 -8.23 -19.29 -14.46
CA VAL A 262 -7.78 -19.88 -13.16
C VAL A 262 -6.26 -19.99 -12.83
N LYS A 263 -5.38 -20.21 -13.81
CA LYS A 263 -3.91 -20.09 -13.74
C LYS A 263 -3.39 -18.66 -13.53
N TRP A 264 -4.27 -17.65 -13.49
CA TRP A 264 -3.94 -16.21 -13.48
C TRP A 264 -3.77 -15.61 -12.08
N ILE A 265 -4.18 -16.32 -11.02
CA ILE A 265 -4.21 -15.77 -9.66
C ILE A 265 -2.82 -15.76 -8.99
N TRP A 266 -1.90 -16.64 -9.45
CA TRP A 266 -0.54 -16.75 -8.87
C TRP A 266 0.44 -15.66 -9.31
N HIS A 267 0.12 -14.87 -10.34
CA HIS A 267 1.07 -13.99 -11.02
C HIS A 267 0.91 -12.49 -10.69
N LEU A 268 0.07 -12.12 -9.71
CA LEU A 268 -0.08 -10.73 -9.24
C LEU A 268 1.04 -10.27 -8.29
N GLN A 269 1.91 -11.18 -7.84
CA GLN A 269 3.21 -10.83 -7.25
C GLN A 269 4.23 -10.39 -8.33
N PHE A 270 3.89 -10.50 -9.62
CA PHE A 270 4.83 -10.37 -10.74
C PHE A 270 4.31 -9.61 -11.99
N TRP A 271 3.53 -8.53 -11.86
CA TRP A 271 3.20 -7.55 -12.93
C TRP A 271 2.75 -8.09 -14.32
N ILE A 272 1.51 -7.80 -14.69
CA ILE A 272 0.96 -7.80 -16.07
C ILE A 272 1.94 -7.02 -17.00
N PHE A 273 2.47 -7.55 -18.12
CA PHE A 273 1.94 -7.51 -19.50
C PHE A 273 2.68 -8.43 -20.52
N TYR A 274 1.94 -9.01 -21.48
CA TYR A 274 2.23 -8.97 -22.93
C TYR A 274 0.98 -9.38 -23.73
N VAL A 275 0.49 -8.51 -24.63
CA VAL A 275 -0.31 -8.91 -25.80
C VAL A 275 0.25 -8.17 -26.99
N LYS A 276 0.88 -8.90 -27.91
CA LYS A 276 1.10 -8.44 -29.28
C LYS A 276 -0.01 -9.04 -30.12
N ASN A 277 -0.79 -8.18 -30.76
CA ASN A 277 -1.76 -8.57 -31.76
C ASN A 277 -1.05 -9.28 -32.92
N THR A 278 -1.43 -10.54 -33.15
CA THR A 278 -1.58 -11.11 -34.49
C THR A 278 -2.91 -11.82 -34.53
#